data_AF-A0A0D2LXN0-F1
#
_entry.id   AF-A0A0D2LXN0-F1
#
_cell.length_a   1.000
_cell.length_b   1.000
_cell.length_c   1.000
_cell.angle_alpha   90.00
_cell.angle_beta   90.00
_cell.angle_gamma   90.00
#
_symmetry.space_group_name_H-M   'P 1'
#
loop_
_entity.id
_entity.type
_entity.pdbx_description
1 polymer ?
#
loop_
_entity_poly.entity_id
_entity_poly.type
_entity_poly.pdbx_seq_one_letter_code
_entity_poly.pdbx_strand_id
1 'polypeptide(L)'
;MKSLLLGALLLIAVADTVTGTQDGKYAGVLPWTVTDPTPFPWEGLTDDLDALLKVQARNNSVSVLVFNEGFYAVTLNCLVSMYKFANLQNIIVTAAGAGSVARCKQLRLPCYDAAHLMKSYGSRAADADTQRNSPEWFQLVWVKTLIAHSIIKKNYNVLFADADTVFLKDATSAYTAMLRDNNADGSFMFEEANQVCACVGEGGEGAGRSAQQILSHV
;
A
#
# COMPACT_ATOMS: atom_id res chain seq x y z
N MET A 1 46.71 -24.93 39.74
CA MET A 1 45.91 -25.75 38.82
C MET A 1 44.43 -25.42 38.99
N LYS A 2 43.88 -24.60 38.10
CA LYS A 2 42.48 -24.66 37.63
C LYS A 2 42.33 -23.64 36.49
N SER A 3 42.20 -24.20 35.30
CA SER A 3 42.09 -23.53 34.00
C SER A 3 40.80 -22.74 33.91
N LEU A 4 40.88 -21.47 33.50
CA LEU A 4 39.73 -20.74 32.95
C LEU A 4 39.54 -21.16 31.50
N LEU A 5 38.43 -21.85 31.23
CA LEU A 5 37.97 -22.17 29.88
C LEU A 5 37.42 -20.92 29.21
N LEU A 6 38.07 -20.52 28.11
CA LEU A 6 37.52 -19.63 27.09
C LEU A 6 36.25 -20.27 26.51
N GLY A 7 35.09 -19.65 26.75
CA GLY A 7 33.87 -19.94 26.02
C GLY A 7 33.86 -19.16 24.70
N ALA A 8 34.05 -19.85 23.59
CA ALA A 8 33.85 -19.30 22.26
C ALA A 8 32.35 -19.03 22.07
N LEU A 9 31.98 -17.75 21.99
CA LEU A 9 30.64 -17.33 21.60
C LEU A 9 30.53 -17.51 20.08
N LEU A 10 29.97 -18.62 19.65
CA LEU A 10 29.62 -18.87 18.25
C LEU A 10 28.39 -17.99 17.92
N LEU A 11 28.63 -16.80 17.35
CA LEU A 11 27.57 -16.05 16.67
C LEU A 11 27.13 -16.86 15.45
N ILE A 12 26.09 -17.66 15.61
CA ILE A 12 25.31 -18.13 14.48
C ILE A 12 24.52 -16.90 14.01
N ALA A 13 25.02 -16.26 12.95
CA ALA A 13 24.19 -15.38 12.15
C ALA A 13 23.07 -16.25 11.59
N VAL A 14 21.91 -16.22 12.23
CA VAL A 14 20.67 -16.62 11.58
C VAL A 14 20.42 -15.54 10.54
N ALA A 15 20.89 -15.78 9.33
CA ALA A 15 20.37 -15.06 8.19
C ALA A 15 18.88 -15.40 8.17
N ASP A 16 18.05 -14.42 8.54
CA ASP A 16 16.63 -14.47 8.25
C ASP A 16 16.51 -14.59 6.73
N THR A 17 16.34 -15.82 6.27
CA THR A 17 15.85 -16.12 4.94
C THR A 17 14.42 -15.60 4.88
N VAL A 18 14.27 -14.32 4.54
CA VAL A 18 13.01 -13.74 4.08
C VAL A 18 12.72 -14.43 2.75
N THR A 19 11.96 -15.51 2.84
CA THR A 19 11.50 -16.30 1.70
C THR A 19 10.54 -15.47 0.86
N GLY A 20 10.88 -15.27 -0.41
CA GLY A 20 9.96 -14.77 -1.43
C GLY A 20 10.40 -13.46 -2.05
N THR A 21 11.62 -13.40 -2.57
CA THR A 21 12.15 -12.16 -3.09
C THR A 21 12.20 -12.13 -4.60
N GLN A 22 11.66 -11.05 -5.17
CA GLN A 22 12.18 -10.45 -6.40
C GLN A 22 13.55 -9.81 -6.15
N ASP A 23 14.44 -10.48 -5.40
CA ASP A 23 15.69 -9.88 -4.93
C ASP A 23 16.57 -9.54 -6.13
N GLY A 24 16.73 -8.25 -6.35
CA GLY A 24 17.71 -7.67 -7.25
C GLY A 24 17.18 -7.28 -8.62
N LYS A 25 16.53 -8.19 -9.38
CA LYS A 25 16.32 -7.94 -10.84
C LYS A 25 15.43 -6.72 -11.12
N TYR A 26 14.40 -6.47 -10.31
CA TYR A 26 13.40 -5.42 -10.56
C TYR A 26 13.19 -4.48 -9.38
N ALA A 27 14.07 -4.49 -8.38
CA ALA A 27 13.98 -3.58 -7.24
C ALA A 27 14.00 -2.11 -7.72
N GLY A 28 12.95 -1.35 -7.40
CA GLY A 28 12.80 0.04 -7.82
C GLY A 28 12.62 0.25 -9.34
N VAL A 29 12.39 -0.81 -10.11
CA VAL A 29 12.08 -0.74 -11.54
C VAL A 29 10.57 -0.62 -11.72
N LEU A 30 10.15 0.29 -12.60
CA LEU A 30 8.73 0.47 -12.92
C LEU A 30 8.32 -0.65 -13.90
N PRO A 31 7.28 -1.47 -13.61
CA PRO A 31 6.94 -2.61 -14.45
C PRO A 31 6.74 -2.28 -15.94
N TRP A 32 6.15 -1.12 -16.23
CA TRP A 32 5.90 -0.63 -17.60
C TRP A 32 7.14 -0.15 -18.34
N THR A 33 8.30 -0.06 -17.67
CA THR A 33 9.59 0.29 -18.32
C THR A 33 10.41 -0.94 -18.70
N VAL A 34 9.97 -2.14 -18.28
CA VAL A 34 10.67 -3.40 -18.59
C VAL A 34 10.29 -3.87 -19.99
N THR A 35 11.30 -3.93 -20.86
CA THR A 35 11.18 -4.40 -22.25
C THR A 35 11.34 -5.91 -22.40
N ASP A 36 11.80 -6.61 -21.36
CA ASP A 36 11.89 -8.07 -21.31
C ASP A 36 10.46 -8.67 -21.49
N PRO A 37 10.23 -9.53 -22.50
CA PRO A 37 8.92 -10.12 -22.75
C PRO A 37 8.55 -11.20 -21.74
N THR A 38 9.47 -11.59 -20.86
CA THR A 38 9.19 -12.55 -19.79
C THR A 38 8.06 -12.02 -18.91
N PRO A 39 6.96 -12.77 -18.71
CA PRO A 39 5.86 -12.34 -17.86
C PRO A 39 6.31 -12.15 -16.42
N PHE A 40 5.78 -11.11 -15.74
CA PHE A 40 5.96 -11.00 -14.30
C PHE A 40 5.15 -12.08 -13.56
N PRO A 41 5.54 -12.46 -12.33
CA PRO A 41 4.84 -13.48 -11.54
C PRO A 41 3.36 -13.19 -11.24
N TRP A 42 2.93 -11.94 -11.38
CA TRP A 42 1.55 -11.50 -11.16
C TRP A 42 0.71 -11.40 -12.44
N GLU A 43 1.33 -11.49 -13.62
CA GLU A 43 0.59 -11.41 -14.88
C GLU A 43 -0.34 -12.62 -15.00
N GLY A 44 -1.63 -12.35 -15.25
CA GLY A 44 -2.68 -13.38 -15.31
C GLY A 44 -3.44 -13.61 -14.00
N LEU A 45 -3.03 -13.00 -12.88
CA LEU A 45 -3.68 -13.18 -11.57
C LEU A 45 -4.78 -12.14 -11.27
N THR A 46 -5.29 -11.45 -12.29
CA THR A 46 -6.16 -10.28 -12.10
C THR A 46 -7.43 -10.56 -11.29
N ASP A 47 -7.96 -11.76 -11.37
CA ASP A 47 -9.20 -12.14 -10.68
C ASP A 47 -8.93 -12.99 -9.43
N ASP A 48 -7.66 -13.20 -9.05
CA ASP A 48 -7.24 -14.07 -7.94
C ASP A 48 -6.44 -13.29 -6.89
N LEU A 49 -7.16 -12.72 -5.92
CA LEU A 49 -6.56 -12.00 -4.80
C LEU A 49 -5.63 -12.88 -3.97
N ASP A 50 -5.96 -14.16 -3.79
CA ASP A 50 -5.16 -15.08 -2.97
C ASP A 50 -3.82 -15.39 -3.62
N ALA A 51 -3.81 -15.60 -4.94
CA ALA A 51 -2.57 -15.77 -5.68
C ALA A 51 -1.75 -14.47 -5.73
N LEU A 52 -2.39 -13.30 -5.92
CA LEU A 52 -1.71 -12.01 -5.87
C LEU A 52 -1.04 -11.75 -4.53
N LEU A 53 -1.74 -12.01 -3.42
CA LEU A 53 -1.19 -11.86 -2.08
C LEU A 53 0.04 -12.76 -1.87
N LYS A 54 -0.01 -14.01 -2.34
CA LYS A 54 1.13 -14.93 -2.25
C LYS A 54 2.37 -14.42 -3.01
N VAL A 55 2.20 -13.80 -4.17
CA VAL A 55 3.34 -13.31 -4.97
C VAL A 55 3.83 -11.93 -4.53
N GLN A 56 2.93 -11.07 -4.03
CA GLN A 56 3.26 -9.69 -3.68
C GLN A 56 3.63 -9.48 -2.22
N ALA A 57 3.05 -10.20 -1.27
CA ALA A 57 3.27 -9.93 0.14
C ALA A 57 4.75 -10.11 0.52
N ARG A 58 5.23 -9.24 1.42
CA ARG A 58 6.57 -9.30 2.02
C ARG A 58 6.41 -9.13 3.52
N ASN A 59 7.01 -10.03 4.31
CA ASN A 59 6.87 -10.04 5.77
C ASN A 59 5.41 -9.96 6.23
N ASN A 60 4.54 -10.76 5.58
CA ASN A 60 3.09 -10.76 5.81
C ASN A 60 2.38 -9.41 5.58
N SER A 61 3.00 -8.49 4.85
CA SER A 61 2.45 -7.16 4.54
C SER A 61 2.32 -6.94 3.04
N VAL A 62 1.27 -6.22 2.64
CA VAL A 62 1.05 -5.76 1.27
C VAL A 62 0.67 -4.28 1.27
N SER A 63 1.11 -3.57 0.24
CA SER A 63 0.72 -2.19 -0.02
C SER A 63 -0.39 -2.18 -1.06
N VAL A 64 -1.45 -1.41 -0.83
CA VAL A 64 -2.62 -1.37 -1.70
C VAL A 64 -2.86 0.06 -2.16
N LEU A 65 -3.06 0.20 -3.47
CA LEU A 65 -3.51 1.44 -4.09
C LEU A 65 -4.74 1.16 -4.93
N VAL A 66 -5.81 1.94 -4.75
CA VAL A 66 -6.99 1.87 -5.62
C VAL A 66 -6.74 2.72 -6.85
N PHE A 67 -7.00 2.13 -8.01
CA PHE A 67 -6.82 2.75 -9.30
C PHE A 67 -8.16 2.90 -10.04
N ASN A 68 -8.43 4.14 -10.44
CA ASN A 68 -9.52 4.54 -11.30
C ASN A 68 -8.94 5.33 -12.49
N GLU A 69 -9.41 5.05 -13.71
CA GLU A 69 -8.85 5.63 -14.94
C GLU A 69 -9.00 7.17 -14.98
N GLY A 70 -10.06 7.72 -14.39
CA GLY A 70 -10.24 9.17 -14.21
C GLY A 70 -9.10 9.84 -13.44
N PHE A 71 -8.45 9.13 -12.53
CA PHE A 71 -7.32 9.61 -11.73
C PHE A 71 -5.96 9.09 -12.24
N TYR A 72 -5.87 8.69 -13.51
CA TYR A 72 -4.68 8.06 -14.08
C TYR A 72 -3.37 8.83 -13.84
N ALA A 73 -3.33 10.12 -14.19
CA ALA A 73 -2.10 10.91 -14.10
C ALA A 73 -1.60 11.02 -12.64
N VAL A 74 -2.52 11.21 -11.70
CA VAL A 74 -2.20 11.32 -10.27
C VAL A 74 -1.78 9.96 -9.71
N THR A 75 -2.48 8.89 -10.10
CA THR A 75 -2.11 7.51 -9.75
C THR A 75 -0.69 7.15 -10.20
N LEU A 76 -0.30 7.54 -11.42
CA LEU A 76 1.06 7.29 -11.90
C LEU A 76 2.12 8.00 -11.05
N ASN A 77 1.85 9.25 -10.62
CA ASN A 77 2.77 9.96 -9.72
C ASN A 77 2.94 9.22 -8.39
N CYS A 78 1.83 8.75 -7.80
CA CYS A 78 1.87 7.93 -6.59
C CYS A 78 2.68 6.65 -6.84
N LEU A 79 2.37 5.87 -7.87
CA LEU A 79 3.08 4.63 -8.20
C LEU A 79 4.58 4.85 -8.40
N VAL A 80 4.99 5.87 -9.18
CA VAL A 80 6.41 6.22 -9.34
C VAL A 80 7.05 6.48 -7.97
N SER A 81 6.38 7.24 -7.11
CA SER A 81 6.91 7.55 -5.78
C SER A 81 6.99 6.34 -4.85
N MET A 82 6.02 5.43 -4.93
CA MET A 82 6.00 4.17 -4.18
C MET A 82 7.18 3.28 -4.58
N TYR A 83 7.43 3.09 -5.88
CA TYR A 83 8.55 2.27 -6.37
C TYR A 83 9.92 2.94 -6.13
N LYS A 84 10.05 4.25 -6.33
CA LYS A 84 11.34 4.95 -6.34
C LYS A 84 11.79 5.47 -4.97
N PHE A 85 10.88 5.96 -4.16
CA PHE A 85 11.22 6.64 -2.90
C PHE A 85 10.74 5.85 -1.69
N ALA A 86 9.54 5.28 -1.74
CA ALA A 86 8.97 4.52 -0.64
C ALA A 86 9.57 3.11 -0.48
N ASN A 87 10.28 2.63 -1.51
CA ASN A 87 10.77 1.25 -1.62
C ASN A 87 9.66 0.20 -1.43
N LEU A 88 8.43 0.52 -1.87
CA LEU A 88 7.31 -0.41 -1.83
C LEU A 88 7.36 -1.30 -3.06
N GLN A 89 7.71 -2.58 -2.84
CA GLN A 89 7.73 -3.60 -3.89
C GLN A 89 6.61 -4.63 -3.74
N ASN A 90 5.89 -4.59 -2.63
CA ASN A 90 4.77 -5.46 -2.26
C ASN A 90 3.42 -4.83 -2.64
N ILE A 91 3.31 -4.24 -3.83
CA ILE A 91 2.13 -3.45 -4.23
C ILE A 91 1.09 -4.36 -4.89
N ILE A 92 -0.18 -4.16 -4.55
CA ILE A 92 -1.34 -4.62 -5.34
C ILE A 92 -2.12 -3.38 -5.80
N VAL A 93 -2.28 -3.24 -7.12
CA VAL A 93 -3.07 -2.17 -7.72
C VAL A 93 -4.50 -2.67 -7.90
N THR A 94 -5.42 -2.07 -7.17
CA THR A 94 -6.82 -2.47 -7.09
C THR A 94 -7.64 -1.65 -8.08
N ALA A 95 -7.94 -2.21 -9.24
CA ALA A 95 -8.64 -1.52 -10.32
C ALA A 95 -10.15 -1.48 -10.06
N ALA A 96 -10.74 -0.28 -10.11
CA ALA A 96 -12.15 -0.04 -9.79
C ALA A 96 -13.11 -0.32 -10.97
N GLY A 97 -12.62 -0.55 -12.18
CA GLY A 97 -13.48 -0.76 -13.36
C GLY A 97 -12.73 -1.37 -14.53
N ALA A 98 -13.45 -1.71 -15.60
CA ALA A 98 -12.88 -2.43 -16.74
C ALA A 98 -11.78 -1.63 -17.48
N GLY A 99 -11.95 -0.31 -17.61
CA GLY A 99 -10.95 0.61 -18.14
C GLY A 99 -9.72 0.67 -17.25
N SER A 100 -9.90 0.82 -15.93
CA SER A 100 -8.81 0.72 -14.95
C SER A 100 -8.07 -0.62 -15.04
N VAL A 101 -8.78 -1.74 -15.17
CA VAL A 101 -8.17 -3.08 -15.32
C VAL A 101 -7.35 -3.15 -16.61
N ALA A 102 -7.91 -2.67 -17.73
CA ALA A 102 -7.22 -2.67 -19.03
C ALA A 102 -5.93 -1.83 -18.97
N ARG A 103 -5.99 -0.64 -18.38
CA ARG A 103 -4.82 0.23 -18.22
C ARG A 103 -3.77 -0.37 -17.29
N CYS A 104 -4.22 -0.94 -16.18
CA CYS A 104 -3.36 -1.58 -15.19
C CYS A 104 -2.60 -2.78 -15.79
N LYS A 105 -3.26 -3.57 -16.64
CA LYS A 105 -2.63 -4.63 -17.45
C LYS A 105 -1.66 -4.07 -18.49
N GLN A 106 -2.02 -2.98 -19.18
CA GLN A 106 -1.13 -2.31 -20.14
C GLN A 106 0.19 -1.85 -19.47
N LEU A 107 0.11 -1.38 -18.24
CA LEU A 107 1.27 -0.99 -17.42
C LEU A 107 1.99 -2.18 -16.76
N ARG A 108 1.55 -3.41 -17.03
CA ARG A 108 2.08 -4.65 -16.43
C ARG A 108 2.09 -4.62 -14.89
N LEU A 109 1.12 -3.94 -14.29
CA LEU A 109 1.02 -3.79 -12.84
C LEU A 109 0.49 -5.07 -12.18
N PRO A 110 0.78 -5.30 -10.89
CA PRO A 110 0.18 -6.36 -10.08
C PRO A 110 -1.29 -6.04 -9.79
N CYS A 111 -2.11 -6.25 -10.81
CA CYS A 111 -3.48 -5.76 -10.87
C CYS A 111 -4.46 -6.73 -10.25
N TYR A 112 -5.41 -6.23 -9.47
CA TYR A 112 -6.61 -6.95 -9.03
C TYR A 112 -7.86 -6.24 -9.57
N ASP A 113 -8.76 -6.97 -10.25
CA ASP A 113 -10.07 -6.44 -10.65
C ASP A 113 -11.00 -6.43 -9.44
N ALA A 114 -11.23 -5.26 -8.86
CA ALA A 114 -12.12 -5.08 -7.72
C ALA A 114 -13.53 -4.63 -8.09
N ALA A 115 -13.88 -4.57 -9.38
CA ALA A 115 -15.23 -4.17 -9.80
C ALA A 115 -16.31 -5.07 -9.18
N HIS A 116 -15.98 -6.34 -8.96
CA HIS A 116 -16.89 -7.31 -8.35
C HIS A 116 -17.11 -7.09 -6.84
N LEU A 117 -16.23 -6.38 -6.12
CA LEU A 117 -16.40 -6.10 -4.69
C LEU A 117 -17.64 -5.23 -4.42
N MET A 118 -18.00 -4.36 -5.37
CA MET A 118 -19.20 -3.52 -5.26
C MET A 118 -20.49 -4.25 -5.67
N LYS A 119 -20.38 -5.41 -6.34
CA LYS A 119 -21.54 -6.15 -6.83
C LYS A 119 -22.45 -6.62 -5.70
N SER A 120 -21.89 -7.01 -4.56
CA SER A 120 -22.65 -7.38 -3.36
C SER A 120 -23.46 -6.22 -2.77
N TYR A 121 -23.14 -4.99 -3.13
CA TYR A 121 -23.83 -3.76 -2.72
C TYR A 121 -24.77 -3.23 -3.82
N GLY A 122 -25.08 -4.04 -4.83
CA GLY A 122 -26.00 -3.67 -5.92
C GLY A 122 -25.50 -2.56 -6.83
N SER A 123 -24.19 -2.28 -6.82
CA SER A 123 -23.57 -1.18 -7.57
C SER A 123 -22.36 -1.64 -8.38
N ARG A 124 -21.80 -0.74 -9.19
CA ARG A 124 -20.56 -0.95 -9.94
C ARG A 124 -19.59 0.13 -9.52
N ALA A 125 -18.35 -0.23 -9.24
CA ALA A 125 -17.34 0.79 -8.97
C ALA A 125 -17.18 1.70 -10.19
N ALA A 126 -17.09 3.01 -9.93
CA ALA A 126 -16.95 3.99 -10.98
C ALA A 126 -15.53 3.93 -11.56
N ASP A 127 -15.44 4.03 -12.88
CA ASP A 127 -14.18 3.99 -13.64
C ASP A 127 -13.78 5.37 -14.19
N ALA A 128 -14.73 6.31 -14.15
CA ALA A 128 -14.53 7.70 -14.57
C ALA A 128 -14.17 8.60 -13.37
N ASP A 129 -13.69 9.80 -13.68
CA ASP A 129 -13.68 10.90 -12.73
C ASP A 129 -15.14 11.27 -12.44
N THR A 130 -15.56 11.01 -11.21
CA THR A 130 -16.95 11.18 -10.78
C THR A 130 -17.04 12.42 -9.93
N GLN A 131 -18.17 13.12 -10.03
CA GLN A 131 -18.40 14.31 -9.23
C GLN A 131 -18.29 13.97 -7.74
N ARG A 132 -17.45 14.71 -7.02
CA ARG A 132 -17.29 14.54 -5.57
C ARG A 132 -18.67 14.54 -4.88
N ASN A 133 -18.85 13.62 -3.93
CA ASN A 133 -20.11 13.38 -3.20
C ASN A 133 -21.27 12.79 -4.03
N SER A 134 -21.05 12.37 -5.28
CA SER A 134 -22.06 11.59 -6.01
C SER A 134 -22.12 10.14 -5.51
N PRO A 135 -23.23 9.42 -5.75
CA PRO A 135 -23.32 7.99 -5.42
C PRO A 135 -22.18 7.17 -6.04
N GLU A 136 -21.79 7.48 -7.28
CA GLU A 136 -20.72 6.82 -8.02
C GLU A 136 -19.34 7.11 -7.39
N TRP A 137 -19.13 8.35 -6.91
CA TRP A 137 -17.93 8.71 -6.16
C TRP A 137 -17.83 7.92 -4.85
N PHE A 138 -18.94 7.78 -4.11
CA PHE A 138 -18.96 6.95 -2.91
C PHE A 138 -18.66 5.49 -3.22
N GLN A 139 -19.17 4.95 -4.33
CA GLN A 139 -18.86 3.58 -4.75
C GLN A 139 -17.36 3.38 -5.00
N LEU A 140 -16.71 4.35 -5.66
CA LEU A 140 -15.26 4.34 -5.84
C LEU A 140 -14.51 4.37 -4.50
N VAL A 141 -14.92 5.23 -3.56
CA VAL A 141 -14.28 5.32 -2.24
C VAL A 141 -14.48 4.04 -1.44
N TRP A 142 -15.65 3.39 -1.51
CA TRP A 142 -15.92 2.15 -0.80
C TRP A 142 -15.04 0.98 -1.23
N VAL A 143 -14.59 0.93 -2.49
CA VAL A 143 -13.63 -0.10 -2.95
C VAL A 143 -12.40 -0.16 -2.04
N LYS A 144 -11.91 1.00 -1.58
CA LYS A 144 -10.75 1.12 -0.68
C LYS A 144 -10.92 0.31 0.60
N THR A 145 -12.06 0.49 1.27
CA THR A 145 -12.38 -0.21 2.51
C THR A 145 -12.62 -1.70 2.28
N LEU A 146 -13.31 -2.04 1.19
CA LEU A 146 -13.65 -3.43 0.88
C LEU A 146 -12.42 -4.27 0.55
N ILE A 147 -11.46 -3.74 -0.22
CA ILE A 147 -10.23 -4.48 -0.52
C ILE A 147 -9.35 -4.61 0.72
N ALA A 148 -9.19 -3.55 1.52
CA ALA A 148 -8.41 -3.61 2.76
C ALA A 148 -8.98 -4.66 3.71
N HIS A 149 -10.30 -4.66 3.92
CA HIS A 149 -10.98 -5.66 4.74
C HIS A 149 -10.80 -7.08 4.18
N SER A 150 -10.90 -7.27 2.86
CA SER A 150 -10.72 -8.58 2.22
C SER A 150 -9.33 -9.17 2.44
N ILE A 151 -8.30 -8.31 2.46
CA ILE A 151 -6.91 -8.69 2.70
C ILE A 151 -6.65 -8.96 4.19
N ILE A 152 -7.16 -8.09 5.08
CA ILE A 152 -7.01 -8.27 6.53
C ILE A 152 -7.66 -9.58 6.99
N LYS A 153 -8.84 -9.94 6.45
CA LYS A 153 -9.50 -11.23 6.74
C LYS A 153 -8.67 -12.46 6.34
N LYS A 154 -7.68 -12.28 5.47
CA LYS A 154 -6.73 -13.31 5.05
C LYS A 154 -5.43 -13.28 5.87
N ASN A 155 -5.43 -12.52 6.99
CA ASN A 155 -4.34 -12.41 7.96
C ASN A 155 -3.08 -11.70 7.41
N TYR A 156 -3.24 -10.76 6.48
CA TYR A 156 -2.16 -9.89 5.99
C TYR A 156 -2.26 -8.48 6.58
N ASN A 157 -1.10 -7.86 6.82
CA ASN A 157 -0.99 -6.44 7.13
C ASN A 157 -1.16 -5.60 5.86
N VAL A 158 -1.83 -4.46 5.97
CA VAL A 158 -2.14 -3.59 4.81
C VAL A 158 -1.60 -2.18 5.06
N LEU A 159 -0.75 -1.71 4.15
CA LEU A 159 -0.49 -0.29 3.97
C LEU A 159 -1.37 0.20 2.83
N PHE A 160 -2.37 1.01 3.15
CA PHE A 160 -3.24 1.59 2.14
C PHE A 160 -2.74 2.98 1.74
N ALA A 161 -2.74 3.29 0.45
CA ALA A 161 -2.40 4.60 -0.08
C ALA A 161 -3.47 5.11 -1.05
N ASP A 162 -3.84 6.38 -0.90
CA ASP A 162 -4.66 7.06 -1.90
C ASP A 162 -3.84 7.45 -3.13
N ALA A 163 -4.51 7.54 -4.28
CA ALA A 163 -3.85 7.84 -5.55
C ALA A 163 -3.16 9.20 -5.58
N ASP A 164 -3.60 10.16 -4.77
CA ASP A 164 -3.06 11.50 -4.60
C ASP A 164 -2.00 11.61 -3.48
N THR A 165 -1.52 10.47 -2.97
CA THR A 165 -0.39 10.42 -2.04
C THR A 165 0.94 10.48 -2.80
N VAL A 166 1.95 11.14 -2.21
CA VAL A 166 3.34 11.11 -2.70
C VAL A 166 4.26 10.69 -1.58
N PHE A 167 5.14 9.73 -1.88
CA PHE A 167 6.17 9.27 -0.95
C PHE A 167 7.52 9.91 -1.28
N LEU A 168 8.20 10.39 -0.24
CA LEU A 168 9.50 11.08 -0.38
C LEU A 168 10.66 10.32 0.29
N LYS A 169 10.35 9.26 1.05
CA LYS A 169 11.29 8.43 1.80
C LYS A 169 10.70 7.02 1.96
N ASP A 170 11.52 6.09 2.43
CA ASP A 170 11.09 4.74 2.82
C ASP A 170 9.90 4.82 3.79
N ALA A 171 8.74 4.35 3.33
CA ALA A 171 7.49 4.45 4.04
C ALA A 171 7.32 3.32 5.06
N THR A 172 7.70 2.10 4.69
CA THR A 172 7.47 0.90 5.52
C THR A 172 8.25 0.99 6.81
N SER A 173 9.54 1.37 6.73
CA SER A 173 10.41 1.47 7.89
C SER A 173 9.91 2.53 8.88
N ALA A 174 9.54 3.70 8.37
CA ALA A 174 9.01 4.80 9.19
C ALA A 174 7.65 4.45 9.82
N TYR A 175 6.74 3.87 9.04
CA TYR A 175 5.41 3.50 9.48
C TYR A 175 5.43 2.40 10.55
N THR A 176 6.24 1.35 10.34
CA THR A 176 6.37 0.25 11.28
C THR A 176 7.01 0.70 12.60
N ALA A 177 8.01 1.59 12.53
CA ALA A 177 8.59 2.19 13.72
C ALA A 177 7.53 3.00 14.50
N MET A 178 6.76 3.84 13.81
CA MET A 178 5.69 4.61 14.44
C MET A 178 4.66 3.71 15.13
N LEU A 179 4.17 2.65 14.48
CA LEU A 179 3.19 1.73 15.10
C LEU A 179 3.77 1.05 16.35
N ARG A 180 5.00 0.53 16.26
CA ARG A 180 5.69 -0.11 17.38
C ARG A 180 5.89 0.84 18.54
N ASP A 181 6.39 2.04 18.27
CA ASP A 181 6.73 3.02 19.31
C ASP A 181 5.47 3.54 20.03
N ASN A 182 4.28 3.35 19.44
CA ASN A 182 2.98 3.69 20.02
C ASN A 182 2.16 2.46 20.46
N ASN A 183 2.71 1.24 20.43
CA ASN A 183 2.00 -0.01 20.73
C ASN A 183 0.63 -0.12 20.02
N ALA A 184 0.63 0.12 18.70
CA ALA A 184 -0.57 0.21 17.89
C ALA A 184 -0.61 -0.88 16.81
N ASP A 185 -1.81 -1.42 16.59
CA ASP A 185 -2.05 -2.43 15.54
C ASP A 185 -2.31 -1.77 14.17
N GLY A 186 -2.60 -0.47 14.17
CA GLY A 186 -2.80 0.32 12.97
C GLY A 186 -2.91 1.80 13.26
N SER A 187 -2.93 2.60 12.20
CA SER A 187 -3.22 4.03 12.28
C SER A 187 -4.18 4.42 11.18
N PHE A 188 -5.00 5.43 11.47
CA PHE A 188 -5.96 5.97 10.52
C PHE A 188 -5.75 7.46 10.43
N MET A 189 -5.78 7.98 9.20
CA MET A 189 -5.81 9.41 8.94
C MET A 189 -7.28 9.81 8.79
N PHE A 190 -7.65 10.93 9.41
CA PHE A 190 -8.88 11.62 9.08
C PHE A 190 -8.55 13.02 8.62
N GLU A 191 -9.26 13.49 7.61
CA GLU A 191 -9.18 14.87 7.17
C GLU A 191 -10.24 15.69 7.90
N GLU A 192 -9.84 16.80 8.50
CA GLU A 192 -10.75 17.75 9.10
C GLU A 192 -10.83 19.00 8.23
N ALA A 193 -12.01 19.27 7.67
CA ALA A 193 -12.24 20.34 6.70
C ALA A 193 -11.93 21.76 7.23
N ASN A 194 -11.79 21.90 8.56
CA ASN A 194 -11.55 23.17 9.25
C ASN A 194 -10.19 23.23 9.96
N GLN A 195 -9.21 22.41 9.57
CA GLN A 195 -7.83 22.67 9.98
C GLN A 195 -7.35 23.96 9.32
N VAL A 196 -7.64 25.08 9.98
CA VAL A 196 -6.92 26.32 9.75
C VAL A 196 -5.47 25.95 10.02
N CYS A 197 -4.63 25.94 8.98
CA CYS A 197 -3.20 25.95 9.16
C CYS A 197 -2.90 27.13 10.07
N ALA A 198 -2.74 26.86 11.37
CA ALA A 198 -2.13 27.78 12.29
C ALA A 198 -0.67 27.85 11.86
N CYS A 199 -0.41 28.62 10.81
CA CYS A 199 0.88 29.24 10.63
C CYS A 199 1.05 30.06 11.90
N VAL A 200 1.70 29.45 12.89
CA VAL A 200 2.04 30.09 14.15
C VAL A 200 2.90 31.28 13.76
N GLY A 201 2.29 32.46 13.70
CA GLY A 201 3.03 33.70 13.82
C GLY A 201 3.82 33.58 15.11
N GLU A 202 5.13 33.77 15.00
CA GLU A 202 6.07 33.72 16.11
C GLU A 202 5.50 34.48 17.32
N GLY A 203 5.01 33.76 18.34
CA GLY A 203 4.52 34.39 19.58
C GLY A 203 3.37 33.71 20.32
N GLY A 204 2.70 32.69 19.76
CA GLY A 204 1.60 32.01 20.46
C GLY A 204 1.83 30.52 20.62
N GLU A 205 1.99 30.03 21.86
CA GLU A 205 1.92 28.61 22.22
C GLU A 205 0.52 28.05 21.90
N GLY A 206 0.33 27.62 20.66
CA GLY A 206 -0.90 27.02 20.18
C GLY A 206 -0.60 26.13 18.98
N ALA A 207 0.03 24.98 19.22
CA ALA A 207 0.32 24.00 18.18
C ALA A 207 -0.99 23.44 17.61
N GLY A 208 -1.36 23.87 16.40
CA GLY A 208 -2.35 23.17 15.59
C GLY A 208 -1.80 21.79 15.23
N ARG A 209 -2.40 20.74 15.78
CA ARG A 209 -2.04 19.35 15.49
C ARG A 209 -2.97 18.82 14.40
N SER A 210 -2.43 18.36 13.29
CA SER A 210 -3.10 17.29 12.55
C SER A 210 -3.16 16.08 13.49
N ALA A 211 -4.36 15.66 13.87
CA ALA A 211 -4.52 14.54 14.78
C ALA A 211 -4.50 13.25 13.97
N GLN A 212 -3.42 12.48 14.09
CA GLN A 212 -3.43 11.09 13.69
C GLN A 212 -4.05 10.30 14.84
N GLN A 213 -5.13 9.56 14.57
CA GLN A 213 -5.72 8.69 15.59
C GLN A 213 -4.99 7.35 15.54
N ILE A 214 -4.25 7.08 16.61
CA ILE A 214 -3.58 5.79 16.82
C ILE A 214 -4.54 4.93 17.64
N LEU A 215 -4.94 3.79 17.10
CA LEU A 215 -5.78 2.82 17.83
C LEU A 215 -4.86 1.76 18.44
N SER A 216 -4.88 1.65 19.77
CA SER A 216 -4.29 0.56 20.53
C SER A 216 -5.42 -0.35 21.04
N HIS A 217 -5.42 -1.62 20.62
CA HIS A 217 -6.34 -2.68 21.03
C HIS A 217 -7.82 -2.50 20.61
N VAL A 218 -8.21 -3.27 19.58
CA VAL A 218 -9.59 -3.69 19.28
C VAL A 218 -9.72 -5.18 19.59
#